data_AF-A0A836VXP4-F1
#
_entry.id   AF-A0A836VXP4-F1
#
_cell.length_a   1.000
_cell.length_b   1.000
_cell.length_c   1.000
_cell.angle_alpha   90.00
_cell.angle_beta   90.00
_cell.angle_gamma   90.00
#
_symmetry.space_group_name_H-M   'P 1'
#
loop_
_entity.id
_entity.type
_entity.pdbx_description
1 polymer ?
#
loop_
_entity_poly.entity_id
_entity_poly.type
_entity_poly.pdbx_seq_one_letter_code
_entity_poly.pdbx_strand_id
1 'polypeptide(L)'
;MMTVSTSLALVVAIVAVAAGAAALFGPRLRRRCRRRDIARALRQFRMSREQLEARFEEVVRLKSSSEALKKASFEWHSEVAFGLSPESGVLTAFVSVSATFEMTDEDAGP
;
A
#
# COMPACT_ATOMS: atom_id res chain seq x y z
N MET A 1 -56.51 -15.46 -0.04
CA MET A 1 -55.90 -14.21 -0.53
C MET A 1 -55.29 -13.34 0.59
N MET A 2 -55.85 -13.28 1.82
CA MET A 2 -55.29 -12.44 2.91
C MET A 2 -53.91 -12.88 3.44
N THR A 3 -53.63 -14.19 3.52
CA THR A 3 -52.36 -14.72 4.06
C THR A 3 -51.13 -14.42 3.22
N VAL A 4 -51.29 -14.25 1.90
CA VAL A 4 -50.18 -13.91 0.98
C VAL A 4 -49.77 -12.46 1.16
N SER A 5 -50.73 -11.56 1.40
CA SER A 5 -50.49 -10.13 1.62
C SER A 5 -49.77 -9.85 2.94
N THR A 6 -50.13 -10.55 4.01
CA THR A 6 -49.47 -10.41 5.32
C THR A 6 -48.04 -10.93 5.31
N SER A 7 -47.79 -12.07 4.66
CA SER A 7 -46.44 -12.62 4.50
C SER A 7 -45.56 -11.73 3.64
N LEU A 8 -46.11 -11.15 2.56
CA LEU A 8 -45.41 -10.18 1.73
C LEU A 8 -45.05 -8.92 2.54
N ALA A 9 -45.98 -8.37 3.30
CA ALA A 9 -45.74 -7.19 4.14
C ALA A 9 -44.66 -7.43 5.20
N LEU A 10 -44.66 -8.61 5.82
CA LEU A 10 -43.63 -9.02 6.78
C LEU A 10 -42.24 -9.07 6.13
N VAL A 11 -42.14 -9.69 4.95
CA VAL A 11 -40.87 -9.77 4.21
C VAL A 11 -40.37 -8.38 3.84
N VAL A 12 -41.24 -7.51 3.35
CA VAL A 12 -40.89 -6.11 3.02
C VAL A 12 -40.39 -5.35 4.25
N ALA A 13 -41.07 -5.50 5.40
CA ALA A 13 -40.65 -4.87 6.64
C ALA A 13 -39.26 -5.35 7.11
N ILE A 14 -39.01 -6.66 7.03
CA ILE A 14 -37.70 -7.24 7.39
C ILE A 14 -36.60 -6.71 6.46
N VAL A 15 -36.84 -6.67 5.16
CA VAL A 15 -35.89 -6.15 4.18
C VAL A 15 -35.62 -4.66 4.41
N ALA A 16 -36.64 -3.86 4.70
CA ALA A 16 -36.49 -2.44 4.99
C ALA A 16 -35.66 -2.20 6.26
N VAL A 17 -35.90 -2.96 7.33
CA VAL A 17 -35.11 -2.88 8.57
C VAL A 17 -33.67 -3.33 8.33
N ALA A 18 -33.45 -4.42 7.61
CA ALA A 18 -32.11 -4.90 7.27
C ALA A 18 -31.34 -3.88 6.41
N ALA A 19 -31.99 -3.27 5.42
CA ALA A 19 -31.41 -2.22 4.59
C ALA A 19 -31.07 -0.96 5.41
N GLY A 20 -31.97 -0.55 6.32
CA GLY A 20 -31.73 0.58 7.22
C GLY A 20 -30.55 0.32 8.18
N ALA A 21 -30.47 -0.87 8.76
CA ALA A 21 -29.35 -1.27 9.60
C ALA A 21 -28.03 -1.33 8.82
N ALA A 22 -28.04 -1.90 7.61
CA ALA A 22 -26.86 -1.93 6.74
C ALA A 22 -26.38 -0.51 6.37
N ALA A 23 -27.30 0.41 6.09
CA ALA A 23 -26.97 1.80 5.78
C ALA A 23 -26.36 2.54 6.98
N LEU A 24 -26.89 2.31 8.20
CA LEU A 24 -26.44 2.97 9.42
C LEU A 24 -25.11 2.42 9.97
N PHE A 25 -24.93 1.10 9.92
CA PHE A 25 -23.80 0.42 10.56
C PHE A 25 -22.70 -0.02 9.57
N GLY A 26 -23.04 -0.24 8.30
CA GLY A 26 -22.11 -0.65 7.24
C GLY A 26 -20.90 0.28 7.10
N PRO A 27 -21.05 1.61 7.03
CA PRO A 27 -19.93 2.54 6.88
C PRO A 27 -18.94 2.47 8.05
N ARG A 28 -19.44 2.32 9.30
CA ARG A 28 -18.60 2.22 10.50
C ARG A 28 -17.80 0.93 10.52
N LEU A 29 -18.42 -0.18 10.14
CA LEU A 29 -17.78 -1.49 10.09
C LEU A 29 -16.70 -1.52 9.01
N ARG A 30 -17.01 -1.01 7.80
CA ARG A 30 -16.04 -0.87 6.70
C ARG A 30 -14.84 -0.01 7.10
N ARG A 31 -15.06 1.12 7.79
CA ARG A 31 -13.96 1.96 8.30
C ARG A 31 -13.07 1.24 9.30
N ARG A 32 -13.64 0.42 10.20
CA ARG A 32 -12.87 -0.37 11.18
C ARG A 32 -12.03 -1.46 10.50
N CYS A 33 -12.59 -2.21 9.55
CA CYS A 33 -11.83 -3.20 8.79
C CYS A 33 -10.68 -2.54 8.02
N ARG A 34 -10.97 -1.44 7.30
CA ARG A 34 -9.95 -0.69 6.54
C ARG A 34 -8.78 -0.23 7.40
N ARG A 35 -9.04 0.23 8.64
CA ARG A 35 -7.96 0.61 9.59
C ARG A 35 -7.07 -0.58 9.98
N ARG A 36 -7.65 -1.76 10.17
CA ARG A 36 -6.89 -2.97 10.49
C ARG A 36 -6.05 -3.44 9.30
N ASP A 37 -6.61 -3.36 8.11
CA ASP A 37 -5.91 -3.74 6.87
C ASP A 37 -4.72 -2.82 6.61
N ILE A 38 -4.91 -1.50 6.76
CA ILE A 38 -3.82 -0.53 6.67
C ILE A 38 -2.73 -0.81 7.72
N ALA A 39 -3.10 -1.04 8.98
CA ALA A 39 -2.13 -1.34 10.03
C ALA A 39 -1.34 -2.63 9.76
N ARG A 40 -2.00 -3.65 9.18
CA ARG A 40 -1.33 -4.89 8.76
C ARG A 40 -0.39 -4.63 7.59
N ALA A 41 -0.81 -3.88 6.57
CA ALA A 41 0.03 -3.53 5.43
C ALA A 41 1.28 -2.73 5.85
N LEU A 42 1.13 -1.78 6.77
CA LEU A 42 2.25 -1.02 7.33
C LEU A 42 3.26 -1.92 8.07
N ARG A 43 2.77 -2.87 8.88
CA ARG A 43 3.65 -3.83 9.56
C ARG A 43 4.38 -4.72 8.56
N GLN A 44 3.67 -5.22 7.56
CA GLN A 44 4.25 -6.05 6.52
C GLN A 44 5.35 -5.30 5.77
N PHE A 45 5.08 -4.05 5.37
CA PHE A 45 6.07 -3.19 4.73
C PHE A 45 7.32 -3.02 5.59
N ARG A 46 7.16 -2.74 6.89
CA ARG A 46 8.31 -2.59 7.81
C ARG A 46 9.13 -3.87 7.92
N MET A 47 8.48 -5.03 7.96
CA MET A 47 9.16 -6.33 8.01
C MET A 47 9.88 -6.67 6.69
N SER A 48 9.32 -6.26 5.56
CA SER A 48 9.91 -6.53 4.24
C SER A 48 10.86 -5.44 3.75
N ARG A 49 11.01 -4.34 4.50
CA ARG A 49 11.73 -3.14 4.06
C ARG A 49 13.17 -3.47 3.69
N GLU A 50 13.89 -4.12 4.61
CA GLU A 50 15.30 -4.49 4.41
C GLU A 50 15.48 -5.37 3.16
N GLN A 51 14.55 -6.30 2.94
CA GLN A 51 14.58 -7.15 1.75
C GLN A 51 14.33 -6.37 0.46
N LEU A 52 13.41 -5.40 0.48
CA LEU A 52 13.14 -4.53 -0.68
C LEU A 52 14.33 -3.63 -1.00
N GLU A 53 15.01 -3.12 0.01
CA GLU A 53 16.21 -2.30 -0.13
C GLU A 53 17.35 -3.11 -0.77
N ALA A 54 17.64 -4.30 -0.23
CA ALA A 54 18.64 -5.21 -0.80
C ALA A 54 18.33 -5.60 -2.24
N ARG A 55 17.05 -5.89 -2.55
CA ARG A 55 16.62 -6.22 -3.92
C ARG A 55 16.76 -5.04 -4.87
N PHE A 56 16.49 -3.82 -4.41
CA PHE A 56 16.68 -2.63 -5.22
C PHE A 56 18.15 -2.47 -5.58
N GLU A 57 19.06 -2.57 -4.60
CA GLU A 57 20.50 -2.47 -4.84
C GLU A 57 21.00 -3.54 -5.82
N GLU A 58 20.53 -4.78 -5.66
CA GLU A 58 20.83 -5.88 -6.57
C GLU A 58 20.38 -5.55 -8.01
N VAL A 59 19.14 -5.09 -8.18
CA VAL A 59 18.60 -4.72 -9.50
C VAL A 59 19.35 -3.55 -10.10
N VAL A 60 19.70 -2.53 -9.31
CA VAL A 60 20.47 -1.37 -9.79
C VAL A 60 21.86 -1.80 -10.23
N ARG A 61 22.57 -2.62 -9.44
CA ARG A 61 23.90 -3.15 -9.81
C ARG A 61 23.88 -3.99 -11.08
N LEU A 62 22.82 -4.78 -11.28
CA LEU A 62 22.67 -5.63 -12.47
C LEU A 62 22.27 -4.84 -13.72
N LYS A 63 21.44 -3.79 -13.56
CA LYS A 63 20.94 -3.00 -14.70
C LYS A 63 21.79 -1.77 -15.04
N SER A 64 22.72 -1.39 -14.18
CA SER A 64 23.55 -0.21 -14.42
C SER A 64 24.54 -0.44 -15.56
N SER A 65 24.43 0.38 -16.61
CA SER A 65 25.39 0.41 -17.72
C SER A 65 26.71 1.13 -17.36
N SER A 66 26.76 1.84 -16.22
CA SER A 66 27.91 2.62 -15.78
C SER A 66 28.62 1.96 -14.61
N GLU A 67 29.95 1.84 -14.70
CA GLU A 67 30.82 1.39 -13.60
C GLU A 67 30.63 2.23 -12.32
N ALA A 68 30.38 3.54 -12.47
CA ALA A 68 30.12 4.44 -11.35
C ALA A 68 28.85 4.06 -10.57
N LEU A 69 27.80 3.62 -11.27
CA LEU A 69 26.56 3.11 -10.64
C LEU A 69 26.76 1.74 -9.97
N LYS A 70 27.71 0.92 -10.43
CA LYS A 70 28.07 -0.36 -9.77
C LYS A 70 28.84 -0.12 -8.46
N LYS A 71 29.64 0.95 -8.40
CA LYS A 71 30.40 1.38 -7.23
C LYS A 71 29.65 2.37 -6.34
N ALA A 72 28.41 2.73 -6.70
CA ALA A 72 27.62 3.67 -5.92
C ALA A 72 27.32 3.12 -4.51
N SER A 73 27.43 4.00 -3.51
CA SER A 73 26.94 3.74 -2.16
C SER A 73 25.53 4.30 -2.03
N PHE A 74 24.60 3.50 -1.49
CA PHE A 74 23.20 3.86 -1.31
C PHE A 74 22.89 4.08 0.16
N GLU A 75 22.29 5.21 0.49
CA GLU A 75 21.82 5.55 1.82
C GLU A 75 20.29 5.67 1.80
N TRP A 76 19.63 4.77 2.51
CA TRP A 76 18.17 4.73 2.61
C TRP A 76 17.67 5.61 3.75
N HIS A 77 16.76 6.52 3.44
CA HIS A 77 16.20 7.43 4.44
C HIS A 77 15.17 6.71 5.31
N SER A 78 15.21 6.94 6.61
CA SER A 78 14.27 6.30 7.54
C SER A 78 12.82 6.76 7.33
N GLU A 79 12.64 7.99 6.83
CA GLU A 79 11.33 8.56 6.56
C GLU A 79 10.65 7.90 5.36
N VAL A 80 9.40 7.47 5.57
CA VAL A 80 8.59 6.82 4.54
C VAL A 80 7.24 7.53 4.49
N ALA A 81 6.89 8.05 3.32
CA ALA A 81 5.58 8.63 3.07
C ALA A 81 4.62 7.54 2.57
N PHE A 82 3.36 7.60 2.98
CA PHE A 82 2.33 6.65 2.53
C PHE A 82 1.21 7.37 1.81
N GLY A 83 0.88 6.90 0.61
CA GLY A 83 -0.29 7.33 -0.15
C GLY A 83 -1.35 6.24 -0.16
N LEU A 84 -2.61 6.60 0.09
CA LEU A 84 -3.73 5.68 -0.05
C LEU A 84 -4.63 6.16 -1.19
N SER A 85 -4.72 5.39 -2.27
CA SER A 85 -5.64 5.71 -3.35
C SER A 85 -7.09 5.55 -2.88
N PRO A 86 -7.94 6.58 -3.01
CA PRO A 86 -9.36 6.47 -2.68
C PRO A 86 -10.11 5.59 -3.67
N GLU A 87 -9.64 5.50 -4.92
CA GLU A 87 -10.28 4.73 -6.00
C GLU A 87 -9.93 3.25 -5.94
N SER A 88 -8.63 2.91 -5.86
CA SER A 88 -8.18 1.51 -5.85
C SER A 88 -8.05 0.92 -4.45
N GLY A 89 -8.03 1.77 -3.41
CA GLY A 89 -7.78 1.33 -2.03
C GLY A 89 -6.34 0.85 -1.78
N VAL A 90 -5.45 0.99 -2.77
CA VAL A 90 -4.05 0.55 -2.68
C VAL A 90 -3.27 1.52 -1.79
N LEU A 91 -2.55 0.95 -0.81
CA LEU A 91 -1.60 1.67 0.03
C LEU A 91 -0.21 1.57 -0.58
N THR A 92 0.35 2.71 -0.98
CA THR A 92 1.68 2.83 -1.59
C THR A 92 2.64 3.45 -0.59
N ALA A 93 3.82 2.85 -0.43
CA ALA A 93 4.92 3.41 0.35
C ALA A 93 5.91 4.10 -0.60
N PHE A 94 6.29 5.33 -0.26
CA PHE A 94 7.31 6.11 -0.95
C PHE A 94 8.53 6.22 -0.04
N VAL A 95 9.65 5.71 -0.53
CA VAL A 95 10.93 5.68 0.20
C VAL A 95 11.92 6.54 -0.57
N SER A 96 12.72 7.31 0.15
CA SER A 96 13.81 8.08 -0.42
C SER A 96 15.13 7.33 -0.25
N VAL A 97 15.97 7.39 -1.28
CA VAL A 97 17.34 6.85 -1.27
C VAL A 97 18.28 7.88 -1.88
N SER A 98 19.41 8.10 -1.22
CA SER A 98 20.50 8.92 -1.73
C SER A 98 21.59 8.00 -2.29
N ALA A 99 22.08 8.31 -3.49
CA ALA A 99 23.17 7.57 -4.11
C ALA A 99 24.39 8.48 -4.24
N THR A 100 25.54 8.01 -3.75
CA THR A 100 26.82 8.70 -3.92
C THR A 100 27.68 7.88 -4.86
N PHE A 101 28.27 8.55 -5.85
CA PHE A 101 29.11 7.92 -6.86
C PHE A 101 30.56 8.27 -6.59
N GLU A 102 31.41 7.25 -6.53
CA GLU A 102 32.86 7.46 -6.54
C GLU A 102 33.33 7.48 -7.99
N MET A 103 33.68 8.67 -8.49
CA MET A 103 34.38 8.81 -9.75
C MET A 103 35.86 8.50 -9.48
N THR A 104 36.32 7.39 -10.04
CA THR A 104 37.77 7.14 -10.12
C THR A 104 38.34 8.06 -11.20
N ASP A 105 39.48 8.71 -10.94
CA ASP A 105 40.13 9.67 -11.85
C ASP A 105 40.45 9.11 -13.25
N GLU A 106 40.37 7.80 -13.44
CA GLU A 106 40.63 7.11 -14.70
C GLU A 106 39.60 7.38 -15.81
N ASP A 107 38.41 7.89 -15.46
CA ASP A 107 37.37 8.33 -16.41
C ASP A 107 37.42 9.85 -16.69
N ALA A 108 38.29 10.60 -15.99
CA ALA A 108 38.60 11.98 -16.31
C ALA A 108 39.64 12.00 -17.45
N GLY A 109 39.17 11.80 -18.68
CA GLY A 109 39.98 12.05 -19.87
C GLY A 109 40.59 13.47 -19.83
N PRO A 110 41.77 13.66 -20.46
CA PRO A 110 42.56 14.90 -20.39
C PRO A 110 41.83 16.15 -20.88
#